data_AF-A0A7R9URT5-F1
#
_entry.id   AF-A0A7R9URT5-F1
#
_cell.length_a   1.000
_cell.length_b   1.000
_cell.length_c   1.000
_cell.angle_alpha   90.00
_cell.angle_beta   90.00
_cell.angle_gamma   90.00
#
_symmetry.space_group_name_H-M   'P 1'
#
loop_
_entity.id
_entity.type
_entity.pdbx_description
1 polymer ?
#
loop_
_entity_poly.entity_id
_entity_poly.type
_entity_poly.pdbx_seq_one_letter_code
_entity_poly.pdbx_strand_id
1 'polypeptide(L)'
;RQLHLCGHKARVFGLSWRPLRDEHTRILASASEDQSVIIWRVAAAHGMAPSYRKAHVLADAHASEVLRCAWSPTGRLLATGGADGAARVFAMPDDDVLST
;
A
#
# COMPACT_ATOMS: atom_id res chain seq x y z
N ARG A 1 8.72 -12.34 -15.40
CA ARG A 1 9.62 -11.39 -14.71
C ARG A 1 8.90 -10.89 -13.46
N GLN A 2 9.51 -10.94 -12.28
CA GLN A 2 8.89 -10.56 -11.00
C GLN A 2 9.42 -9.22 -10.48
N LEU A 3 8.59 -8.47 -9.74
CA LEU A 3 9.04 -7.29 -8.99
C LEU A 3 9.30 -7.70 -7.53
N HIS A 4 10.43 -7.28 -6.98
CA HIS A 4 10.78 -7.48 -5.58
C HIS A 4 10.67 -6.14 -4.85
N LEU A 5 9.59 -5.91 -4.10
CA LEU A 5 9.34 -4.64 -3.41
C LEU A 5 10.02 -4.63 -2.04
N CYS A 6 11.22 -4.06 -1.96
CA CYS A 6 11.99 -3.98 -0.71
C CYS A 6 11.66 -2.70 0.07
N GLY A 7 11.31 -2.83 1.35
CA GLY A 7 11.10 -1.65 2.20
C GLY A 7 10.57 -1.88 3.60
N HIS A 8 9.87 -2.98 3.84
CA HIS A 8 9.49 -3.41 5.18
C HIS A 8 10.70 -3.98 5.94
N LYS A 9 10.68 -3.86 7.26
CA LYS A 9 11.72 -4.36 8.17
C LYS A 9 11.41 -5.73 8.76
N ALA A 10 10.20 -6.23 8.54
CA ALA A 10 9.72 -7.50 9.07
C ALA A 10 8.72 -8.17 8.11
N ARG A 11 8.04 -9.24 8.58
CA ARG A 11 7.11 -10.03 7.76
C ARG A 11 6.00 -9.16 7.17
N VAL A 12 5.60 -9.45 5.93
CA VAL A 12 4.45 -8.82 5.27
C VAL A 12 3.26 -9.76 5.39
N PHE A 13 2.17 -9.28 5.98
CA PHE A 13 0.98 -10.10 6.26
C PHE A 13 -0.19 -9.85 5.30
N GLY A 14 -0.34 -8.61 4.84
CA GLY A 14 -1.46 -8.19 4.01
C GLY A 14 -1.00 -7.45 2.77
N LEU A 15 -1.69 -7.68 1.66
CA LEU A 15 -1.51 -6.96 0.40
C LEU A 15 -2.88 -6.58 -0.13
N SER A 16 -3.04 -5.34 -0.61
CA SER A 16 -4.28 -4.90 -1.25
C SER A 16 -3.98 -3.93 -2.38
N TRP A 17 -4.47 -4.25 -3.57
CA TRP A 17 -4.48 -3.31 -4.69
C TRP A 17 -5.57 -2.27 -4.51
N ARG A 18 -5.25 -1.00 -4.78
CA ARG A 18 -6.25 0.05 -4.96
C ARG A 18 -7.00 -0.25 -6.27
N PRO A 19 -8.34 -0.18 -6.28
CA PRO A 19 -9.10 -0.28 -7.51
C PRO A 19 -8.59 0.72 -8.55
N LEU A 20 -8.45 0.25 -9.80
CA LEU A 20 -7.97 1.10 -10.89
C LEU A 20 -8.95 2.23 -11.12
N ARG A 21 -8.41 3.45 -11.17
CA ARG A 21 -9.15 4.64 -11.61
C ARG A 21 -8.66 5.14 -12.97
N ASP A 22 -7.38 4.91 -13.25
CA ASP A 22 -6.73 5.20 -14.53
C ASP A 22 -5.96 3.95 -15.02
N GLU A 23 -5.52 3.96 -16.28
CA GLU A 23 -4.75 2.84 -16.85
C GLU A 23 -3.26 2.88 -16.47
N HIS A 24 -2.79 4.00 -15.91
CA HIS A 24 -1.36 4.30 -15.78
C HIS A 24 -0.82 4.16 -14.36
N THR A 25 -1.68 4.23 -13.34
CA THR A 25 -1.29 4.26 -11.93
C THR A 25 -1.85 3.05 -11.20
N ARG A 26 -0.98 2.07 -10.92
CA ARG A 26 -1.34 0.96 -10.03
C ARG A 26 -0.78 1.22 -8.64
N ILE A 27 -1.65 1.27 -7.64
CA ILE A 27 -1.26 1.44 -6.25
C ILE A 27 -1.48 0.15 -5.47
N LEU A 28 -0.45 -0.29 -4.76
CA LEU A 28 -0.49 -1.44 -3.86
C LEU A 28 -0.22 -0.97 -2.43
N ALA A 29 -1.03 -1.43 -1.48
CA ALA A 29 -0.72 -1.32 -0.05
C ALA A 29 -0.16 -2.66 0.45
N SER A 30 0.86 -2.60 1.31
CA SER A 30 1.37 -3.75 2.06
C SER A 30 1.39 -3.47 3.55
N ALA A 31 0.85 -4.39 4.34
CA ALA A 31 0.79 -4.35 5.80
C ALA A 31 1.81 -5.32 6.42
N SER A 32 2.49 -4.89 7.48
CA SER A 32 3.61 -5.65 8.03
C SER A 32 3.62 -5.72 9.56
N GLU A 33 4.34 -6.73 10.04
CA GLU A 33 4.78 -6.88 11.43
C GLU A 33 5.56 -5.67 11.96
N ASP A 34 6.21 -4.89 11.08
CA ASP A 34 6.96 -3.69 11.47
C ASP A 34 6.06 -2.48 11.84
N GLN A 35 4.79 -2.74 12.12
CA GLN A 35 3.76 -1.78 12.55
C GLN A 35 3.42 -0.72 11.49
N SER A 36 3.93 -0.88 10.27
CA SER A 36 3.73 0.06 9.18
C SER A 36 2.88 -0.50 8.04
N VAL A 37 2.33 0.42 7.25
CA VAL A 37 1.78 0.13 5.93
C VAL A 37 2.56 0.91 4.88
N ILE A 38 3.09 0.22 3.87
CA ILE A 38 3.76 0.87 2.75
C ILE A 38 2.83 0.94 1.55
N ILE A 39 2.78 2.12 0.95
CA ILE A 39 2.05 2.39 -0.30
C ILE A 39 3.07 2.42 -1.44
N TRP A 40 2.86 1.53 -2.40
CA TRP A 40 3.69 1.35 -3.58
C TRP A 40 2.98 1.87 -4.80
N ARG A 41 3.68 2.65 -5.62
CA ARG A 41 3.26 2.89 -7.00
C ARG A 41 3.98 1.88 -7.89
N VAL A 42 3.21 1.14 -8.66
CA VAL A 42 3.70 0.12 -9.60
C VAL A 42 3.36 0.58 -11.00
N ALA A 43 4.39 0.76 -11.82
CA ALA A 43 4.26 1.14 -13.22
C ALA A 43 4.52 -0.10 -14.09
N ALA A 44 3.58 -0.37 -15.00
CA ALA A 44 3.70 -1.42 -16.00
C ALA A 44 3.19 -0.85 -17.32
N ALA A 45 4.09 -0.28 -18.11
CA ALA A 45 3.78 0.20 -19.46
C ALA A 45 4.09 -0.88 -20.49
N HIS A 46 3.31 -0.91 -21.58
CA HIS A 46 3.51 -1.88 -22.65
C HIS A 46 4.92 -1.72 -23.26
N GLY A 47 5.66 -2.83 -23.38
CA GLY A 47 7.02 -2.85 -23.91
C GLY A 47 8.12 -2.36 -22.96
N MET A 48 7.78 -1.88 -21.76
CA MET A 48 8.76 -1.46 -20.74
C MET A 48 8.90 -2.49 -19.63
N ALA A 49 10.08 -2.56 -19.01
CA ALA A 49 10.25 -3.35 -17.81
C ALA A 49 9.36 -2.78 -16.70
N PRO A 50 8.59 -3.61 -15.98
CA PRO A 50 7.79 -3.12 -14.87
C PRO A 50 8.72 -2.52 -13.81
N SER A 51 8.26 -1.46 -13.15
CA SER A 51 9.02 -0.77 -12.10
C SER A 51 8.09 -0.45 -10.93
N TYR A 52 8.69 -0.16 -9.79
CA TYR A 52 7.95 0.26 -8.61
C TYR A 52 8.71 1.35 -7.87
N ARG A 53 7.96 2.15 -7.10
CA ARG A 53 8.53 3.04 -6.08
C ARG A 53 7.71 3.02 -4.81
N LYS A 54 8.38 3.22 -3.69
CA LYS A 54 7.77 3.50 -2.39
C LYS A 54 7.19 4.91 -2.44
N ALA A 55 5.87 5.04 -2.52
CA ALA A 55 5.19 6.33 -2.66
C ALA A 55 4.89 6.96 -1.29
N HIS A 56 4.51 6.15 -0.31
CA HIS A 56 4.24 6.64 1.04
C HIS A 56 4.45 5.54 2.08
N VAL A 57 4.69 5.93 3.33
CA VAL A 57 4.79 5.03 4.48
C VAL A 57 3.90 5.58 5.57
N LEU A 58 2.87 4.82 5.92
CA LEU A 58 2.12 5.02 7.16
C LEU A 58 2.93 4.36 8.27
N ALA A 59 3.90 5.11 8.80
CA ALA A 59 4.65 4.71 9.98
C ALA A 59 3.72 4.70 11.20
N ASP A 60 3.95 3.76 12.13
CA ASP A 60 3.16 3.62 13.36
C ASP A 60 1.65 3.56 13.07
N ALA A 61 1.29 2.87 11.97
CA ALA A 61 -0.10 2.72 11.57
C ALA A 61 -0.90 2.00 12.65
N HIS A 62 -0.27 1.11 13.42
CA HIS A 62 -0.83 0.44 14.59
C HIS A 62 0.20 0.42 15.72
N ALA A 63 -0.25 0.21 16.96
CA ALA A 63 0.65 0.04 18.12
C ALA A 63 1.24 -1.39 18.23
N SER A 64 0.85 -2.27 17.30
CA SER A 64 1.32 -3.65 17.12
C SER A 64 1.29 -3.98 15.63
N GLU A 65 1.59 -5.22 15.26
CA GLU A 65 1.63 -5.70 13.88
C GLU A 65 0.38 -5.33 13.08
N VAL A 66 0.58 -4.88 11.83
CA VAL A 66 -0.54 -4.68 10.90
C VAL A 66 -0.80 -5.99 10.17
N LEU A 67 -1.90 -6.66 10.51
CA LEU A 67 -2.21 -8.00 10.04
C LEU A 67 -2.90 -8.00 8.68
N ARG A 68 -3.69 -6.96 8.37
CA ARG A 68 -4.49 -6.87 7.13
C ARG A 68 -4.60 -5.42 6.66
N CYS A 69 -4.76 -5.24 5.36
CA CYS A 69 -5.14 -3.98 4.74
C CYS A 69 -6.11 -4.22 3.58
N ALA A 70 -7.06 -3.30 3.35
CA ALA A 70 -8.02 -3.36 2.26
C ALA A 70 -8.38 -1.95 1.76
N TRP A 71 -8.23 -1.72 0.47
CA TRP A 71 -8.69 -0.48 -0.16
C TRP A 71 -10.22 -0.45 -0.27
N SER A 72 -10.81 0.73 -0.11
CA SER A 72 -12.23 0.91 -0.42
C SER A 72 -12.48 0.70 -1.91
N PRO A 73 -13.71 0.32 -2.32
CA PRO A 73 -14.07 0.19 -3.74
C PRO A 73 -13.87 1.50 -4.53
N THR A 74 -14.02 2.63 -3.85
CA THR A 74 -13.74 3.95 -4.43
C THR A 74 -12.25 4.26 -4.51
N GLY A 75 -11.38 3.52 -3.81
CA GLY A 75 -9.94 3.76 -3.71
C GLY A 75 -9.56 5.03 -2.95
N ARG A 76 -10.48 5.66 -2.22
CA ARG A 76 -10.24 6.89 -1.43
C ARG A 76 -9.83 6.59 0.00
N LEU A 77 -10.16 5.39 0.49
CA LEU A 77 -9.90 4.98 1.86
C LEU A 77 -9.09 3.69 1.85
N LEU A 78 -8.23 3.54 2.85
CA LEU A 78 -7.53 2.31 3.15
C LEU A 78 -7.87 1.89 4.57
N ALA A 79 -8.50 0.73 4.73
CA ALA A 79 -8.76 0.12 6.02
C ALA A 79 -7.60 -0.81 6.40
N THR A 80 -7.21 -0.80 7.68
CA THR A 80 -6.15 -1.67 8.23
C THR A 80 -6.62 -2.28 9.54
N GLY A 81 -6.17 -3.50 9.82
CA GLY A 81 -6.44 -4.20 11.08
C GLY A 81 -5.13 -4.64 11.71
N GLY A 82 -4.95 -4.39 13.00
CA GLY A 82 -3.73 -4.72 13.73
C GLY A 82 -3.94 -5.66 14.90
N ALA A 83 -2.85 -6.23 15.38
CA ALA A 83 -2.82 -7.05 16.59
C ALA A 83 -3.04 -6.23 17.87
N ASP A 84 -3.04 -4.89 17.78
CA ASP A 84 -3.40 -3.96 18.86
C ASP A 84 -4.90 -3.91 19.16
N GLY A 85 -5.71 -4.76 18.48
CA GLY A 85 -7.15 -4.83 18.65
C GLY A 85 -7.91 -3.69 17.97
N ALA A 86 -7.23 -2.83 17.22
CA ALA A 86 -7.84 -1.71 16.52
C ALA A 86 -7.98 -1.98 15.02
N ALA A 87 -9.05 -1.44 14.45
CA ALA A 87 -9.14 -1.17 13.02
C ALA A 87 -8.96 0.34 12.80
N ARG A 88 -8.22 0.72 11.75
CA ARG A 88 -8.01 2.11 11.37
C ARG A 88 -8.37 2.32 9.92
N VAL A 89 -8.82 3.53 9.60
CA VAL A 89 -9.18 3.94 8.24
C VAL A 89 -8.42 5.19 7.90
N PHE A 90 -7.64 5.14 6.82
CA PHE A 90 -6.84 6.25 6.33
C PHE A 90 -7.49 6.84 5.09
N ALA A 91 -7.65 8.16 5.08
CA ALA A 91 -7.96 8.89 3.86
C ALA A 91 -6.69 8.93 2.99
N MET A 92 -6.79 8.41 1.79
CA MET A 92 -5.69 8.35 0.85
C MET A 92 -5.90 9.41 -0.23
N PRO A 93 -4.89 10.26 -0.47
CA PRO A 93 -5.03 11.31 -1.46
C PRO A 93 -5.15 10.72 -2.87
N ASP A 94 -5.68 11.53 -3.78
CA ASP A 94 -5.74 11.16 -5.19
C ASP A 94 -4.32 11.08 -5.79
N ASP A 95 -4.23 10.40 -6.93
CA ASP A 95 -2.99 9.83 -7.46
C ASP A 95 -1.90 10.87 -7.77
N ASP A 96 -2.28 12.13 -8.01
CA ASP A 96 -1.39 13.27 -8.25
C ASP A 96 -0.57 13.69 -7.03
N VAL A 97 -1.11 13.58 -5.82
CA VAL A 97 -0.43 14.09 -4.61
C VAL A 97 0.59 13.08 -4.07
N LEU A 98 0.38 11.79 -4.34
CA LEU A 98 1.35 10.74 -4.01
C LEU A 98 2.57 10.79 -4.95
N SER A 99 2.64 11.76 -5.87
CA SER A 99 3.68 11.84 -6.90
C SER A 99 4.93 12.60 -6.46
N THR A 100 4.80 13.57 -5.55
CA THR A 100 5.86 14.37 -4.91
C THR A 100 6.64 13.57 -3.87
#